data_AF-A0A3N2CRI4-F1
#
_entry.id   AF-A0A3N2CRI4-F1
#
_cell.length_a   1.000
_cell.length_b   1.000
_cell.length_c   1.000
_cell.angle_alpha   90.00
_cell.angle_beta   90.00
_cell.angle_gamma   90.00
#
_symmetry.space_group_name_H-M   'P 1'
#
loop_
_entity.id
_entity.type
_entity.pdbx_description
1 polymer ?
#
loop_
_entity_poly.entity_id
_entity_poly.type
_entity_poly.pdbx_seq_one_letter_code
_entity_poly.pdbx_strand_id
1 'polypeptide(L)'
;MWPRLRADTRARMYACPCCGYRTLPGRGDYDLCPVCWWEDESVEPWEFSGPNGQTLVEAQQDFLSETLPYPRRPGKVRAPRRREARDPEWSPIELTDELRARVRQASSDERLRREEEDRRYDQAVVDDPEGPFREYNAGVRRIAADAPSMTHRQVKQELTDLNREHGPGLPASFVDLHSRLISDENFYRHHPLHAAWWMLRFARPGTVQQHWAMLRTGRITLAG
;
A
#
# COMPACT_ATOMS: atom_id res chain seq x y z
N MET A 1 -14.14 -8.84 12.88
CA MET A 1 -14.86 -9.69 11.91
C MET A 1 -15.87 -8.79 11.21
N TRP A 2 -15.52 -8.23 10.06
CA TRP A 2 -16.44 -7.35 9.32
C TRP A 2 -17.62 -8.18 8.83
N PRO A 3 -18.88 -7.78 9.08
CA PRO A 3 -20.01 -8.58 8.68
C PRO A 3 -20.03 -8.63 7.15
N ARG A 4 -19.93 -9.84 6.60
CA ARG A 4 -20.31 -10.10 5.20
C ARG A 4 -21.82 -9.86 5.12
N LEU A 5 -22.20 -8.64 4.77
CA LEU A 5 -23.56 -8.33 4.35
C LEU A 5 -23.87 -9.28 3.18
N ARG A 6 -24.75 -10.25 3.42
CA ARG A 6 -25.32 -11.06 2.35
C ARG A 6 -26.20 -10.11 1.55
N ALA A 7 -25.71 -9.71 0.38
CA ALA A 7 -26.45 -8.86 -0.53
C ALA A 7 -27.75 -9.54 -0.93
N ASP A 8 -28.86 -8.87 -0.65
CA ASP A 8 -30.17 -9.18 -1.20
C ASP A 8 -30.11 -9.16 -2.74
N THR A 9 -30.69 -10.18 -3.36
CA THR A 9 -30.54 -10.56 -4.77
C THR A 9 -31.27 -9.66 -5.79
N ARG A 10 -31.62 -8.42 -5.43
CA ARG A 10 -32.21 -7.43 -6.37
C ARG A 10 -31.72 -5.99 -6.21
N ALA A 11 -30.63 -5.74 -5.47
CA ALA A 11 -30.03 -4.40 -5.45
C ALA A 11 -29.47 -4.05 -6.84
N ARG A 12 -29.95 -2.94 -7.41
CA ARG A 12 -29.48 -2.42 -8.70
C ARG A 12 -28.07 -1.86 -8.49
N MET A 13 -27.06 -2.50 -9.07
CA MET A 13 -25.68 -2.02 -8.98
C MET A 13 -25.48 -0.76 -9.84
N TYR A 14 -24.63 0.15 -9.36
CA TYR A 14 -24.23 1.38 -10.03
C TYR A 14 -23.09 1.13 -11.01
N ALA A 15 -23.13 1.86 -12.13
CA ALA A 15 -22.10 1.79 -13.17
C ALA A 15 -20.80 2.42 -12.69
N CYS A 16 -19.69 1.70 -12.74
CA CYS A 16 -18.39 2.29 -12.45
C CYS A 16 -18.11 3.48 -13.41
N PRO A 17 -17.71 4.66 -12.92
CA PRO A 17 -17.48 5.82 -13.78
C PRO A 17 -16.35 5.58 -14.79
N CYS A 18 -15.35 4.76 -14.44
CA CYS A 18 -14.22 4.43 -15.31
C CYS A 18 -14.61 3.43 -16.43
N CYS A 19 -15.23 2.30 -16.11
CA CYS A 19 -15.46 1.23 -17.10
C CYS A 19 -16.91 1.10 -17.59
N GLY A 20 -17.87 1.71 -16.90
CA GLY A 20 -19.31 1.65 -17.21
C GLY A 20 -20.02 0.37 -16.78
N TYR A 21 -19.32 -0.66 -16.29
CA TYR A 21 -19.94 -1.89 -15.80
C TYR A 21 -20.66 -1.66 -14.46
N ARG A 22 -21.85 -2.25 -14.30
CA ARG A 22 -22.66 -2.16 -13.07
C ARG A 22 -22.09 -3.04 -11.96
N THR A 23 -21.06 -2.55 -11.27
CA THR A 23 -20.28 -3.31 -10.28
C THR A 23 -20.22 -2.68 -8.90
N LEU A 24 -20.67 -1.43 -8.75
CA LEU A 24 -20.59 -0.70 -7.48
C LEU A 24 -21.92 -0.83 -6.71
N PRO A 25 -21.90 -1.02 -5.39
CA PRO A 25 -23.12 -1.06 -4.58
C PRO A 25 -23.70 0.34 -4.33
N GLY A 26 -22.88 1.40 -4.45
CA GLY A 26 -23.26 2.81 -4.33
C GLY A 26 -22.46 3.71 -5.28
N ARG A 27 -22.64 5.03 -5.15
CA ARG A 27 -21.92 6.08 -5.92
C ARG A 27 -21.18 6.97 -4.94
N GLY A 28 -19.87 7.14 -5.11
CA GLY A 28 -19.05 7.96 -4.24
C GLY A 28 -18.74 7.34 -2.88
N ASP A 29 -18.98 6.04 -2.72
CA ASP A 29 -18.85 5.33 -1.44
C ASP A 29 -17.48 4.64 -1.29
N TYR A 30 -16.48 5.07 -2.07
CA TYR A 30 -15.10 4.55 -2.04
C TYR A 30 -15.00 3.05 -2.36
N ASP A 31 -16.00 2.49 -3.05
CA ASP A 31 -15.97 1.10 -3.49
C ASP A 31 -15.03 0.90 -4.67
N LEU A 32 -14.30 -0.22 -4.64
CA LEU A 32 -13.39 -0.62 -5.72
C LEU A 32 -14.13 -1.43 -6.78
N CYS A 33 -14.05 -0.97 -8.03
CA CYS A 33 -14.57 -1.71 -9.16
C CYS A 33 -13.76 -3.01 -9.39
N PRO A 34 -14.36 -4.21 -9.34
CA PRO A 34 -13.63 -5.46 -9.58
C PRO A 34 -13.21 -5.67 -11.04
N VAL A 35 -13.69 -4.83 -11.98
CA VAL A 35 -13.38 -4.95 -13.41
C VAL A 35 -12.18 -4.09 -13.80
N CYS A 36 -12.15 -2.82 -13.38
CA CYS A 36 -11.06 -1.90 -13.67
C CYS A 36 -10.29 -1.45 -12.43
N TRP A 37 -10.66 -1.83 -11.21
CA TRP A 37 -9.98 -1.41 -9.98
C TRP A 37 -10.02 0.09 -9.68
N TRP A 38 -10.89 0.85 -10.34
CA TRP A 38 -11.17 2.24 -9.98
C TRP A 38 -11.90 2.31 -8.63
N GLU A 39 -11.40 3.14 -7.70
CA GLU A 39 -12.03 3.51 -6.45
C GLU A 39 -12.96 4.70 -6.66
N ASP A 40 -14.23 4.55 -6.31
CA ASP A 40 -15.28 5.53 -6.58
C ASP A 40 -15.33 6.64 -5.52
N GLU A 41 -14.45 7.65 -5.63
CA GLU A 41 -14.29 8.73 -4.64
C GLU A 41 -14.99 10.07 -4.98
N SER A 42 -15.89 10.12 -5.97
CA SER A 42 -16.69 11.31 -6.32
C SER A 42 -15.90 12.62 -6.51
N VAL A 43 -14.75 12.56 -7.18
CA VAL A 43 -13.97 13.74 -7.61
C VAL A 43 -14.32 14.17 -9.04
N GLU A 44 -13.96 15.40 -9.42
CA GLU A 44 -14.15 15.84 -10.80
C GLU A 44 -13.29 15.02 -11.77
N PRO A 45 -13.74 14.75 -13.00
CA PRO A 45 -13.04 13.79 -13.86
C PRO A 45 -11.60 14.16 -14.26
N TRP A 46 -11.28 15.45 -14.24
CA TRP A 46 -9.95 16.00 -14.54
C TRP A 46 -9.09 16.23 -13.29
N GLU A 47 -9.63 16.02 -12.09
CA GLU A 47 -8.85 16.10 -10.86
C GLU A 47 -8.03 14.83 -10.68
N PHE A 48 -6.82 14.99 -10.14
CA PHE A 48 -5.95 13.86 -9.86
C PHE A 48 -6.51 13.07 -8.68
N SER A 49 -6.84 11.80 -8.89
CA SER A 49 -7.25 10.91 -7.82
C SER A 49 -6.04 10.34 -7.11
N GLY A 50 -5.89 10.66 -5.82
CA GLY A 50 -4.83 10.11 -4.96
C GLY A 50 -4.85 8.58 -4.91
N PRO A 51 -5.98 7.95 -4.50
CA PRO A 51 -6.10 6.49 -4.41
C PRO A 51 -5.94 5.76 -5.75
N ASN A 52 -6.42 6.36 -6.86
CA ASN A 52 -6.31 5.75 -8.18
C ASN A 52 -4.96 6.05 -8.88
N GLY A 53 -4.24 7.09 -8.44
CA GLY A 53 -2.94 7.48 -8.99
C GLY A 53 -2.99 8.12 -10.38
N GLN A 54 -4.17 8.53 -10.84
CA GLN A 54 -4.42 9.14 -12.14
C GLN A 54 -5.80 9.82 -12.14
N THR A 55 -6.10 10.65 -13.14
CA THR A 55 -7.44 11.23 -13.33
C THR A 55 -8.45 10.18 -13.85
N LEU A 56 -9.75 10.43 -13.69
CA LEU A 56 -10.78 9.55 -14.25
C LEU A 56 -10.73 9.53 -15.78
N VAL A 57 -10.41 10.67 -16.40
CA VAL A 57 -10.23 10.78 -17.86
C VAL A 57 -9.12 9.85 -18.33
N GLU A 58 -7.92 9.91 -17.71
CA GLU A 58 -6.82 9.00 -18.03
C GLU A 58 -7.23 7.53 -17.81
N ALA A 59 -7.90 7.22 -16.69
CA ALA A 59 -8.33 5.86 -16.39
C ALA A 59 -9.33 5.30 -17.42
N GLN A 60 -10.26 6.12 -17.92
CA GLN A 60 -11.17 5.72 -18.99
C GLN A 60 -10.41 5.44 -20.29
N GLN A 61 -9.47 6.30 -20.66
CA GLN A 61 -8.66 6.11 -21.87
C GLN A 61 -7.82 4.84 -21.79
N ASP A 62 -7.13 4.62 -20.67
CA ASP A 62 -6.31 3.44 -20.46
C ASP A 62 -7.14 2.16 -20.49
N PHE A 63 -8.32 2.17 -19.86
CA PHE A 63 -9.22 1.01 -19.82
C PHE A 63 -9.74 0.65 -21.21
N LEU A 64 -10.01 1.66 -22.04
CA LEU A 64 -10.50 1.49 -23.41
C LEU A 64 -9.36 1.19 -24.41
N SER A 65 -8.12 1.52 -24.06
CA SER A 65 -6.99 1.27 -24.94
C SER A 65 -6.73 -0.24 -25.08
N GLU A 66 -6.67 -0.72 -26.32
CA GLU A 66 -6.29 -2.11 -26.62
C GLU A 66 -4.77 -2.33 -26.55
N THR A 67 -4.00 -1.24 -26.50
CA THR A 67 -2.54 -1.22 -26.66
C THR A 67 -1.78 -1.05 -25.35
N LEU A 68 -2.38 -0.40 -24.34
CA LEU A 68 -1.78 -0.35 -23.01
C LEU A 68 -2.32 -1.55 -22.23
N PRO A 69 -1.45 -2.30 -21.54
CA PRO A 69 -1.93 -3.07 -20.41
C PRO A 69 -2.41 -2.03 -19.41
N TYR A 70 -3.69 -1.62 -19.50
CA TYR A 70 -4.40 -1.09 -18.35
C TYR A 70 -3.91 -1.91 -17.16
N PRO A 71 -3.39 -1.30 -16.08
CA PRO A 71 -2.71 -2.04 -15.04
C PRO A 71 -3.71 -2.98 -14.39
N ARG A 72 -3.90 -4.15 -15.00
CA ARG A 72 -4.67 -5.26 -14.53
C ARG A 72 -3.79 -5.82 -13.44
N ARG A 73 -3.79 -5.15 -12.28
CA ARG A 73 -3.08 -5.58 -11.07
C ARG A 73 -3.37 -7.07 -10.92
N PRO A 74 -2.42 -7.97 -11.24
CA PRO A 74 -2.74 -9.39 -11.39
C PRO A 74 -3.33 -9.92 -10.09
N GLY A 75 -4.49 -10.59 -10.17
CA GLY A 75 -5.22 -11.08 -9.00
C GLY A 75 -6.13 -10.06 -8.28
N LYS A 76 -6.19 -8.80 -8.74
CA LYS A 76 -7.13 -7.77 -8.21
C LYS A 76 -8.31 -7.50 -9.14
N VAL A 77 -8.11 -7.62 -10.44
CA VAL A 77 -9.17 -7.43 -11.45
C VAL A 77 -9.71 -8.75 -11.99
N ARG A 78 -10.95 -8.74 -12.49
CA ARG A 78 -11.60 -9.87 -13.15
C ARG A 78 -12.47 -9.41 -14.32
N ALA A 79 -12.80 -10.32 -15.22
CA ALA A 79 -13.81 -10.07 -16.24
C ALA A 79 -15.17 -9.70 -15.61
N PRO A 80 -15.98 -8.84 -16.28
CA PRO A 80 -17.34 -8.55 -15.87
C PRO A 80 -18.20 -9.83 -15.90
N ARG A 81 -19.13 -9.95 -14.94
CA ARG A 81 -20.08 -11.08 -14.90
C ARG A 81 -21.26 -10.80 -15.81
N ARG A 82 -22.00 -11.84 -16.21
CA ARG A 82 -23.21 -11.73 -17.07
C ARG A 82 -24.25 -10.71 -16.58
N ARG A 83 -24.38 -10.55 -15.24
CA ARG A 83 -25.33 -9.60 -14.62
C ARG A 83 -24.78 -8.18 -14.46
N GLU A 84 -23.48 -7.99 -14.65
CA GLU A 84 -22.79 -6.70 -14.55
C GLU A 84 -22.71 -6.10 -15.95
N ALA A 85 -23.86 -5.96 -16.62
CA ALA A 85 -23.89 -5.34 -17.94
C ALA A 85 -23.36 -3.91 -17.87
N ARG A 86 -22.73 -3.45 -18.95
CA ARG A 86 -22.36 -2.04 -19.09
C ARG A 86 -23.62 -1.20 -19.16
N ASP A 87 -23.60 -0.04 -18.51
CA ASP A 87 -24.71 0.90 -18.55
C ASP A 87 -24.87 1.43 -19.98
N PRO A 88 -26.05 1.31 -20.63
CA PRO A 88 -26.26 1.84 -21.97
C PRO A 88 -26.12 3.36 -22.06
N GLU A 89 -26.30 4.07 -20.95
CA GLU A 89 -26.14 5.53 -20.86
C GLU A 89 -24.69 5.95 -20.56
N TRP A 90 -23.80 5.00 -20.27
CA TRP A 90 -22.39 5.31 -20.05
C TRP A 90 -21.68 5.50 -21.39
N SER A 91 -20.94 6.60 -21.50
CA SER A 91 -20.01 6.87 -22.59
C SER A 91 -18.68 7.37 -22.02
N PRO A 92 -17.57 7.15 -22.74
CA PRO A 92 -16.30 7.78 -22.40
C PRO A 92 -16.46 9.31 -22.42
N ILE A 93 -15.71 9.98 -21.55
CA ILE A 93 -15.65 11.44 -21.52
C ILE A 93 -15.00 11.93 -22.80
N GLU A 94 -15.63 12.90 -23.45
CA GLU A 94 -15.09 13.54 -24.65
C GLU A 94 -13.82 14.32 -24.30
N LEU A 95 -12.72 13.96 -24.96
CA LEU A 95 -11.40 14.56 -24.68
C LEU A 95 -11.14 15.79 -25.55
N THR A 96 -11.70 16.93 -25.13
CA THR A 96 -11.40 18.23 -25.74
C THR A 96 -9.95 18.66 -25.45
N ASP A 97 -9.41 19.60 -26.24
CA ASP A 97 -8.07 20.14 -26.02
C ASP A 97 -7.93 20.84 -24.67
N GLU A 98 -8.98 21.53 -24.23
CA GLU A 98 -9.06 22.15 -22.91
C GLU A 98 -8.99 21.10 -21.80
N LEU A 99 -9.82 20.05 -21.88
CA LEU A 99 -9.81 18.97 -20.90
C LEU A 99 -8.45 18.27 -20.84
N ARG A 100 -7.85 18.01 -22.01
CA ARG A 100 -6.50 17.44 -22.12
C ARG A 100 -5.45 18.33 -21.47
N ALA A 101 -5.57 19.66 -21.56
CA ALA A 101 -4.68 20.58 -20.87
C ALA A 101 -4.87 20.51 -19.35
N ARG A 102 -6.11 20.49 -18.85
CA ARG A 102 -6.42 20.39 -17.41
C ARG A 102 -5.89 19.10 -16.80
N VAL A 103 -6.12 17.95 -17.46
CA VAL A 103 -5.61 16.65 -17.02
C VAL A 103 -4.08 16.65 -16.94
N ARG A 104 -3.39 17.14 -17.99
CA ARG A 104 -1.92 17.24 -17.98
C ARG A 104 -1.39 18.13 -16.86
N GLN A 105 -2.08 19.23 -16.59
CA GLN A 105 -1.73 20.12 -15.49
C GLN A 105 -1.91 19.41 -14.14
N ALA A 106 -3.07 18.80 -13.88
CA ALA A 106 -3.35 18.09 -12.63
C ALA A 106 -2.30 16.98 -12.35
N SER A 107 -1.99 16.16 -13.35
CA SER A 107 -0.97 15.10 -13.24
C SER A 107 0.46 15.67 -13.07
N SER A 108 0.74 16.86 -13.59
CA SER A 108 2.02 17.55 -13.40
C SER A 108 2.15 18.15 -12.00
N ASP A 109 1.09 18.80 -11.51
CA ASP A 109 1.05 19.44 -10.21
C ASP A 109 1.18 18.40 -9.09
N GLU A 110 0.51 17.26 -9.20
CA GLU A 110 0.67 16.15 -8.24
C GLU A 110 2.09 15.58 -8.25
N ARG A 111 2.72 15.44 -9.42
CA ARG A 111 4.11 14.96 -9.52
C ARG A 111 5.06 15.92 -8.80
N LEU A 112 4.93 17.23 -9.03
CA LEU A 112 5.74 18.24 -8.35
C LEU A 112 5.50 18.25 -6.84
N ARG A 113 4.24 18.12 -6.41
CA ARG A 113 3.89 18.02 -4.98
C ARG A 113 4.57 16.83 -4.31
N ARG A 114 4.58 15.66 -4.97
CA ARG A 114 5.28 14.45 -4.48
C ARG A 114 6.78 14.64 -4.41
N GLU A 115 7.40 15.20 -5.45
CA GLU A 115 8.83 15.48 -5.49
C GLU A 115 9.25 16.46 -4.37
N GLU A 116 8.43 17.47 -4.10
CA GLU A 116 8.67 18.41 -3.00
C GLU A 116 8.50 17.74 -1.63
N GLU A 117 7.49 16.90 -1.46
CA GLU A 117 7.26 16.11 -0.24
C GLU A 117 8.42 15.14 0.02
N ASP A 118 8.89 14.44 -1.02
CA ASP A 118 10.06 13.55 -0.94
C ASP A 118 11.32 14.33 -0.54
N ARG A 119 11.56 15.49 -1.16
CA ARG A 119 12.69 16.37 -0.79
C ARG A 119 12.59 16.85 0.66
N ARG A 120 11.38 17.23 1.11
CA ARG A 120 11.14 17.65 2.51
C ARG A 120 11.43 16.50 3.46
N TYR A 121 10.97 15.29 3.14
CA TYR A 121 11.26 14.11 3.94
C TYR A 121 12.76 13.81 3.97
N ASP A 122 13.43 13.85 2.82
CA ASP A 122 14.87 13.62 2.73
C ASP A 122 15.64 14.61 3.60
N GLN A 123 15.25 15.89 3.57
CA GLN A 123 15.83 16.90 4.45
C GLN A 123 15.53 16.62 5.93
N ALA A 124 14.31 16.21 6.29
CA ALA A 124 13.97 15.86 7.66
C ALA A 124 14.82 14.68 8.19
N VAL A 125 15.17 13.71 7.34
CA VAL A 125 16.10 12.62 7.70
C VAL A 125 17.53 13.14 7.86
N VAL A 126 17.97 14.10 7.05
CA VAL A 126 19.29 14.73 7.22
C VAL A 126 19.35 15.52 8.54
N ASP A 127 18.28 16.23 8.87
CA ASP A 127 18.20 17.09 10.04
C ASP A 127 18.08 16.29 11.35
N ASP A 128 17.35 15.17 11.34
CA ASP A 128 17.23 14.24 12.47
C ASP A 128 17.39 12.77 11.99
N PRO A 129 18.64 12.29 11.83
CA PRO A 129 18.92 10.96 11.26
C PRO A 129 18.46 9.81 12.14
N GLU A 130 18.27 10.04 13.45
CA GLU A 130 17.78 9.02 14.37
C GLU A 130 16.26 9.06 14.53
N GLY A 131 15.65 10.21 14.24
CA GLY A 131 14.22 10.42 14.17
C GLY A 131 13.50 10.33 15.52
N PRO A 132 12.15 10.23 15.50
CA PRO A 132 11.34 10.17 16.72
C PRO A 132 11.57 8.90 17.55
N PHE A 133 12.27 7.91 17.00
CA PHE A 133 12.59 6.64 17.67
C PHE A 133 14.08 6.53 18.03
N ARG A 134 14.80 7.65 18.16
CA ARG A 134 16.24 7.67 18.49
C ARG A 134 16.59 6.87 19.75
N GLU A 135 15.76 6.94 20.80
CA GLU A 135 15.98 6.18 22.04
C GLU A 135 15.79 4.68 21.81
N TYR A 136 14.79 4.28 21.02
CA TYR A 136 14.58 2.89 20.60
C TYR A 136 15.75 2.40 19.74
N ASN A 137 16.18 3.17 18.74
CA ASN A 137 17.28 2.82 17.84
C ASN A 137 18.61 2.66 18.62
N ALA A 138 18.88 3.57 19.56
CA ALA A 138 20.03 3.48 20.45
C ALA A 138 19.96 2.22 21.33
N GLY A 139 18.78 1.90 21.87
CA GLY A 139 18.56 0.67 22.65
C GLY A 139 18.77 -0.60 21.82
N VAL A 140 18.29 -0.64 20.58
CA VAL A 140 18.48 -1.78 19.67
C VAL A 140 19.97 -2.00 19.39
N ARG A 141 20.73 -0.93 19.11
CA ARG A 141 22.18 -1.01 18.90
C ARG A 141 22.91 -1.53 20.14
N ARG A 142 22.53 -1.09 21.34
CA ARG A 142 23.07 -1.59 22.60
C ARG A 142 22.79 -3.08 22.78
N ILE A 143 21.53 -3.51 22.64
CA ILE A 143 21.15 -4.92 22.74
C ILE A 143 21.90 -5.77 21.71
N ALA A 144 22.08 -5.27 20.48
CA ALA A 144 22.83 -5.97 19.45
C ALA A 144 24.32 -6.12 19.79
N ALA A 145 24.94 -5.10 20.39
CA ALA A 145 26.32 -5.17 20.86
C ALA A 145 26.49 -6.19 22.01
N ASP A 146 25.50 -6.27 22.89
CA ASP A 146 25.51 -7.19 24.04
C ASP A 146 25.07 -8.62 23.68
N ALA A 147 24.37 -8.79 22.54
CA ALA A 147 23.76 -10.05 22.11
C ALA A 147 24.70 -11.27 22.11
N PRO A 148 25.99 -11.18 21.71
CA PRO A 148 26.90 -12.33 21.77
C PRO A 148 27.09 -12.91 23.17
N SER A 149 26.81 -12.13 24.22
CA SER A 149 26.89 -12.55 25.63
C SER A 149 25.54 -12.98 26.22
N MET A 150 24.47 -12.93 25.43
CA MET A 150 23.10 -13.16 25.87
C MET A 150 22.51 -14.39 25.19
N THR A 151 21.58 -15.06 25.88
CA THR A 151 20.71 -16.04 25.23
C THR A 151 19.66 -15.34 24.38
N HIS A 152 19.14 -16.02 23.35
CA HIS A 152 18.01 -15.53 22.56
C HIS A 152 16.81 -15.08 23.42
N ARG A 153 16.52 -15.79 24.52
CA ARG A 153 15.41 -15.42 25.43
C ARG A 153 15.68 -14.08 26.13
N GLN A 154 16.92 -13.80 26.52
CA GLN A 154 17.29 -12.52 27.13
C GLN A 154 17.22 -11.39 26.10
N VAL A 155 17.76 -11.60 24.89
CA VAL A 155 17.65 -10.61 23.80
C VAL A 155 16.19 -10.29 23.50
N LYS A 156 15.32 -11.31 23.44
CA LYS A 156 13.88 -11.13 23.26
C LYS A 156 13.22 -10.33 24.37
N GLN A 157 13.61 -10.56 25.62
CA GLN A 157 13.05 -9.84 26.76
C GLN A 157 13.45 -8.36 26.71
N GLU A 158 14.74 -8.07 26.54
CA GLU A 158 15.26 -6.69 26.40
C GLU A 158 14.58 -5.94 25.24
N LEU A 159 14.44 -6.58 24.07
CA LEU A 159 13.73 -5.96 22.94
C LEU A 159 12.24 -5.76 23.21
N THR A 160 11.60 -6.64 23.99
CA THR A 160 10.19 -6.51 24.36
C THR A 160 9.99 -5.30 25.26
N ASP A 161 10.86 -5.13 26.25
CA ASP A 161 10.78 -4.00 27.19
C ASP A 161 11.15 -2.69 26.50
N LEU A 162 12.21 -2.68 25.69
CA LEU A 162 12.58 -1.53 24.86
C LEU A 162 11.44 -1.10 23.91
N ASN A 163 10.77 -2.06 23.27
CA ASN A 163 9.64 -1.78 22.38
C ASN A 163 8.41 -1.25 23.12
N ARG A 164 8.22 -1.63 24.40
CA ARG A 164 7.14 -1.10 25.23
C ARG A 164 7.43 0.34 25.68
N GLU A 165 8.68 0.64 26.01
CA GLU A 165 9.07 1.92 26.59
C GLU A 165 9.32 3.02 25.55
N HIS A 166 10.01 2.67 24.46
CA HIS A 166 10.48 3.63 23.46
C HIS A 166 10.09 3.26 22.02
N GLY A 167 9.59 2.04 21.80
CA GLY A 167 9.27 1.55 20.46
C GLY A 167 7.90 1.98 19.94
N PRO A 168 7.62 1.71 18.65
CA PRO A 168 6.34 2.03 18.03
C PRO A 168 5.22 1.02 18.39
N GLY A 169 5.37 0.25 19.46
CA GLY A 169 4.39 -0.76 19.87
C GLY A 169 4.34 -1.99 18.95
N LEU A 170 5.50 -2.50 18.52
CA LEU A 170 5.58 -3.65 17.61
C LEU A 170 4.91 -4.90 18.21
N PRO A 171 4.21 -5.71 17.40
CA PRO A 171 3.61 -6.97 17.86
C PRO A 171 4.66 -7.96 18.38
N ALA A 172 4.29 -8.80 19.34
CA ALA A 172 5.19 -9.79 19.95
C ALA A 172 5.85 -10.74 18.93
N SER A 173 5.16 -11.07 17.83
CA SER A 173 5.75 -11.88 16.75
C SER A 173 6.88 -11.18 16.01
N PHE A 174 6.82 -9.86 15.91
CA PHE A 174 7.85 -9.06 15.28
C PHE A 174 9.07 -8.93 16.20
N VAL A 175 8.83 -8.71 17.49
CA VAL A 175 9.90 -8.72 18.51
C VAL A 175 10.62 -10.07 18.58
N ASP A 176 9.90 -11.21 18.50
CA ASP A 176 10.51 -12.54 18.44
C ASP A 176 11.36 -12.76 17.18
N LEU A 177 10.95 -12.23 16.03
CA LEU A 177 11.79 -12.31 14.84
C LEU A 177 13.05 -11.46 15.03
N HIS A 178 12.88 -10.22 15.50
CA HIS A 178 13.99 -9.30 15.66
C HIS A 178 15.04 -9.86 16.64
N SER A 179 14.61 -10.49 17.74
CA SER A 179 15.53 -11.14 18.68
C SER A 179 16.32 -12.28 18.04
N ARG A 180 15.70 -13.07 17.15
CA ARG A 180 16.39 -14.15 16.42
C ARG A 180 17.46 -13.62 15.47
N LEU A 181 17.16 -12.52 14.78
CA LEU A 181 18.10 -11.90 13.83
C LEU A 181 19.26 -11.22 14.54
N ILE A 182 19.01 -10.60 15.69
CA ILE A 182 20.09 -10.04 16.53
C ILE A 182 20.98 -11.14 17.11
N SER A 183 20.40 -12.27 17.51
CA SER A 183 21.17 -13.38 18.10
C SER A 183 21.91 -14.25 17.08
N ASP A 184 21.45 -14.32 15.83
CA ASP A 184 22.06 -15.13 14.77
C ASP A 184 21.87 -14.47 13.39
N GLU A 185 22.93 -13.87 12.85
CA GLU A 185 22.93 -13.26 11.51
C GLU A 185 22.66 -14.27 10.38
N ASN A 186 22.90 -15.56 10.64
CA ASN A 186 22.65 -16.65 9.70
C ASN A 186 21.35 -17.42 10.01
N PHE A 187 20.47 -16.88 10.87
CA PHE A 187 19.24 -17.54 11.31
C PHE A 187 18.45 -18.17 10.15
N TYR A 188 18.29 -17.47 9.03
CA TYR A 188 17.55 -18.00 7.89
C TYR A 188 18.25 -19.14 7.14
N ARG A 189 19.59 -19.17 7.16
CA ARG A 189 20.38 -20.27 6.57
C ARG A 189 20.28 -21.52 7.43
N HIS A 190 20.26 -21.36 8.75
CA HIS A 190 20.12 -22.46 9.71
C HIS A 190 18.67 -22.95 9.85
N HIS A 191 17.69 -22.10 9.54
CA HIS A 191 16.26 -22.39 9.71
C HIS A 191 15.43 -22.16 8.43
N PRO A 192 15.73 -22.86 7.33
CA PRO A 192 15.12 -22.61 6.02
C PRO A 192 13.59 -22.83 6.01
N LEU A 193 13.08 -23.79 6.79
CA LEU A 193 11.64 -24.03 6.93
C LEU A 193 10.93 -22.92 7.70
N HIS A 194 11.60 -22.35 8.71
CA HIS A 194 11.09 -21.22 9.49
C HIS A 194 11.11 -19.93 8.66
N ALA A 195 12.17 -19.75 7.86
CA ALA A 195 12.26 -18.69 6.85
C ALA A 195 11.11 -18.79 5.85
N ALA A 196 10.87 -19.99 5.28
CA ALA A 196 9.79 -20.23 4.33
C ALA A 196 8.41 -20.02 4.94
N TRP A 197 8.17 -20.52 6.16
CA TRP A 197 6.92 -20.31 6.89
C TRP A 197 6.68 -18.84 7.24
N TRP A 198 7.72 -18.11 7.65
CA TRP A 198 7.64 -16.69 7.92
C TRP A 198 7.37 -15.90 6.64
N MET A 199 8.08 -16.22 5.54
CA MET A 199 7.78 -15.68 4.21
C MET A 199 6.34 -15.96 3.80
N LEU A 200 5.80 -17.17 4.00
CA LEU A 200 4.41 -17.51 3.71
C LEU A 200 3.41 -16.74 4.59
N ARG A 201 3.70 -16.57 5.88
CA ARG A 201 2.84 -15.87 6.85
C ARG A 201 2.79 -14.36 6.60
N PHE A 202 3.89 -13.78 6.14
CA PHE A 202 4.04 -12.34 5.91
C PHE A 202 4.13 -11.97 4.42
N ALA A 203 3.93 -12.93 3.50
CA ALA A 203 3.74 -12.71 2.08
C ALA A 203 2.39 -12.01 1.81
N ARG A 204 2.34 -10.73 2.14
CA ARG A 204 1.55 -9.73 1.40
C ARG A 204 2.53 -8.84 0.64
N PRO A 205 2.13 -8.22 -0.47
CA PRO A 205 3.06 -7.61 -1.41
C PRO A 205 3.68 -6.36 -0.80
N GLY A 206 4.85 -6.58 -0.23
CA GLY A 206 5.73 -5.64 0.45
C GLY A 206 6.97 -6.45 0.78
N THR A 207 7.89 -6.61 -0.17
CA THR A 207 8.94 -7.62 -0.08
C THR A 207 9.76 -7.43 1.20
N VAL A 208 10.37 -8.51 1.70
CA VAL A 208 11.27 -8.47 2.87
C VAL A 208 12.33 -7.37 2.72
N GLN A 209 12.76 -7.07 1.49
CA GLN A 209 13.66 -5.97 1.17
C GLN A 209 13.05 -4.59 1.39
N GLN A 210 11.76 -4.39 1.09
CA GLN A 210 11.03 -3.16 1.43
C GLN A 210 10.90 -3.01 2.93
N HIS A 211 10.47 -4.04 3.66
CA HIS A 211 10.40 -3.99 5.11
C HIS A 211 11.78 -3.77 5.76
N TRP A 212 12.84 -4.39 5.23
CA TRP A 212 14.21 -4.17 5.69
C TRP A 212 14.71 -2.75 5.38
N ALA A 213 14.39 -2.21 4.21
CA ALA A 213 14.69 -0.82 3.87
C ALA A 213 13.92 0.18 4.77
N MET A 214 12.65 -0.09 5.07
CA MET A 214 11.80 0.71 5.96
C MET A 214 12.34 0.72 7.38
N LEU A 215 12.76 -0.44 7.90
CA LEU A 215 13.37 -0.56 9.23
C LEU A 215 14.74 0.12 9.30
N ARG A 216 15.54 0.04 8.23
CA ARG A 216 16.87 0.66 8.16
C ARG A 216 16.83 2.18 8.02
N THR A 217 15.77 2.72 7.41
CA THR A 217 15.66 4.16 7.05
C THR A 217 14.59 4.93 7.83
N GLY A 218 13.80 4.26 8.67
CA GLY A 218 12.70 4.87 9.40
C GLY A 218 11.49 5.28 8.53
N ARG A 219 11.56 5.11 7.20
CA ARG A 219 10.44 5.38 6.28
C ARG A 219 9.41 4.27 6.40
N ILE A 220 8.19 4.60 6.84
CA ILE A 220 7.02 3.70 6.73
C ILE A 220 6.13 4.19 5.59
N THR A 221 6.32 3.65 4.38
CA THR A 221 5.40 3.85 3.25
C THR A 221 4.31 2.77 3.27
N LEU A 222 3.13 3.11 3.78
CA LEU A 222 1.93 2.27 3.68
C LEU A 222 1.25 2.46 2.31
N ALA A 223 1.94 2.14 1.23
CA ALA A 223 1.36 2.19 -0.10
C ALA A 223 1.63 0.88 -0.86
N GLY A 224 0.54 0.22 -1.24
CA GLY A 224 0.48 -0.84 -2.24
C GLY A 224 -0.74 -0.61 -3.12
#